data_AF-A0AAE1JIH3-F1
#
_entry.id   AF-A0AAE1JIH3-F1
#
_cell.length_a   1.000
_cell.length_b   1.000
_cell.length_c   1.000
_cell.angle_alpha   90.00
_cell.angle_beta   90.00
_cell.angle_gamma   90.00
#
_symmetry.space_group_name_H-M   'P 1'
#
loop_
_entity.id
_entity.type
_entity.pdbx_description
1 polymer ?
#
loop_
_entity_poly.entity_id
_entity_poly.type
_entity_poly.pdbx_seq_one_letter_code
_entity_poly.pdbx_strand_id
1 'polypeptide(L)'
;MIIATPYASGFDHFHIADEMQFKFDWCYRMLQETIQDLPTFGVGHSLGSVVHLLIGSRYAVQRCGNVLMAFNSKVFHQSLDEIAKSTG
;
A
#
# COMPACT_ATOMS: atom_id res chain seq x y z
N MET A 1 -8.01 7.65 -11.00
CA MET A 1 -6.62 7.46 -11.48
C MET A 1 -5.87 6.62 -10.47
N ILE A 2 -5.03 5.68 -10.91
CA ILE A 2 -4.24 4.81 -10.02
C ILE A 2 -2.76 5.06 -10.29
N ILE A 3 -2.01 5.46 -9.26
CA ILE A 3 -0.55 5.53 -9.31
C ILE A 3 -0.04 4.29 -8.58
N ALA A 4 0.37 3.27 -9.32
CA ALA A 4 1.03 2.11 -8.74
C ALA A 4 2.53 2.40 -8.63
N THR A 5 3.07 2.37 -7.41
CA THR A 5 4.50 2.58 -7.15
C THR A 5 5.15 1.22 -6.86
N PRO A 6 5.84 0.60 -7.83
CA PRO A 6 6.53 -0.67 -7.61
C PRO A 6 7.77 -0.47 -6.74
N TYR A 7 7.90 -1.30 -5.70
CA TYR A 7 9.06 -1.33 -4.80
C TYR A 7 9.66 -2.74 -4.75
N ALA A 8 10.97 -2.82 -4.58
CA ALA A 8 11.61 -4.09 -4.26
C ALA A 8 11.30 -4.45 -2.81
N SER A 9 10.85 -5.69 -2.55
CA SER A 9 10.61 -6.20 -1.20
C SER A 9 11.92 -6.40 -0.45
N GLY A 10 12.48 -5.30 0.07
CA GLY A 10 13.64 -5.27 0.95
C GLY A 10 13.24 -5.07 2.42
N PHE A 11 14.21 -5.24 3.33
CA PHE A 11 14.01 -5.07 4.78
C PHE A 11 14.10 -3.61 5.25
N ASP A 12 14.57 -2.69 4.40
CA ASP A 12 14.63 -1.26 4.73
C ASP A 12 13.31 -0.56 4.36
N HIS A 13 12.35 -0.68 5.27
CA HIS A 13 11.02 -0.09 5.13
C HIS A 13 11.04 1.44 5.06
N PHE A 14 12.04 2.09 5.64
CA PHE A 14 12.18 3.55 5.56
C PHE A 14 12.65 3.98 4.17
N HIS A 15 13.64 3.29 3.62
CA HIS A 15 14.09 3.54 2.24
C HIS A 15 12.94 3.32 1.24
N ILE A 16 12.16 2.24 1.42
CA ILE A 16 10.98 1.97 0.59
C ILE A 16 9.95 3.11 0.74
N ALA A 17 9.66 3.56 1.97
CA ALA A 17 8.73 4.67 2.19
C ALA A 17 9.18 5.97 1.50
N ASP A 18 10.47 6.29 1.57
CA ASP A 18 11.07 7.47 0.96
C ASP A 18 10.98 7.41 -0.58
N GLU A 19 11.32 6.26 -1.16
CA GLU A 19 11.25 6.04 -2.61
C GLU A 19 9.81 6.10 -3.13
N MET A 20 8.86 5.49 -2.43
CA MET A 20 7.43 5.49 -2.79
C MET A 20 6.85 6.89 -2.73
N GLN A 21 7.15 7.65 -1.67
CA GLN A 21 6.70 9.03 -1.53
C GLN A 21 7.29 9.90 -2.64
N PHE A 22 8.58 9.75 -2.94
CA PHE A 22 9.24 10.50 -4.01
C PHE A 22 8.60 10.23 -5.38
N LYS A 23 8.40 8.96 -5.74
CA LYS A 23 7.74 8.58 -7.01
C LYS A 23 6.31 9.13 -7.09
N PHE A 24 5.56 9.05 -5.99
CA PHE A 24 4.22 9.61 -5.91
C PHE A 24 4.21 11.12 -6.14
N ASP A 25 5.06 11.87 -5.44
CA ASP A 25 5.13 13.33 -5.56
C ASP A 25 5.54 13.76 -6.97
N TRP A 26 6.44 13.02 -7.60
CA TRP A 26 6.85 13.28 -8.97
C TRP A 26 5.69 13.09 -9.96
N CYS A 27 4.97 11.96 -9.87
CA CYS A 27 3.77 11.73 -10.68
C CYS A 27 2.67 12.74 -10.39
N TYR A 28 2.43 13.09 -9.13
CA TYR A 28 1.41 14.06 -8.74
C TYR A 28 1.68 15.43 -9.37
N ARG A 29 2.93 15.91 -9.33
CA ARG A 29 3.33 17.17 -9.97
C ARG A 29 3.14 17.15 -11.49
N MET A 30 3.47 16.04 -12.14
CA MET A 30 3.29 15.89 -13.59
C MET A 30 1.82 15.87 -14.02
N LEU A 31 0.91 15.44 -13.15
CA LEU A 31 -0.51 15.33 -13.44
C LEU A 31 -1.36 16.41 -12.75
N GLN A 32 -0.72 17.36 -12.04
CA GLN A 32 -1.38 18.31 -11.16
C GLN A 32 -2.50 19.10 -11.87
N GLU A 33 -2.26 19.59 -13.09
CA GLU A 33 -3.24 20.36 -13.87
C GLU A 33 -4.52 19.57 -14.16
N THR A 34 -4.45 18.24 -14.21
CA THR A 34 -5.59 17.36 -14.51
C THR A 34 -6.32 16.88 -13.25
N ILE A 35 -5.66 16.89 -12.09
CA ILE A 35 -6.13 16.20 -10.86
C ILE A 35 -6.20 17.09 -9.62
N GLN A 36 -5.97 18.40 -9.75
CA GLN A 36 -5.80 19.34 -8.62
C GLN A 36 -6.93 19.28 -7.58
N ASP A 37 -8.18 19.04 -8.01
CA ASP A 37 -9.35 19.03 -7.13
C ASP A 37 -9.79 17.61 -6.71
N LEU A 38 -9.05 16.57 -7.11
CA LEU A 38 -9.39 15.20 -6.78
C LEU A 38 -8.81 14.79 -5.42
N PRO A 39 -9.61 14.13 -4.56
CA PRO A 39 -9.12 13.65 -3.29
C PRO A 39 -8.08 12.54 -3.51
N THR A 40 -6.98 12.63 -2.77
CA THR A 40 -5.89 11.65 -2.82
C THR A 40 -5.98 10.69 -1.64
N PHE A 41 -5.97 9.39 -1.93
CA PHE A 41 -5.95 8.32 -0.93
C PHE A 41 -4.73 7.41 -1.13
N GLY A 42 -4.05 7.07 -0.03
CA GLY A 42 -3.07 5.98 -0.04
C GLY A 42 -3.77 4.63 0.08
N VAL A 43 -3.36 3.62 -0.69
CA VAL A 43 -3.96 2.28 -0.63
C VAL A 43 -2.86 1.25 -0.58
N GLY A 44 -2.82 0.49 0.52
CA GLY A 44 -1.79 -0.50 0.77
C GLY A 44 -2.36 -1.85 1.16
N HIS A 45 -1.66 -2.92 0.78
CA HIS A 45 -1.90 -4.27 1.28
C HIS A 45 -0.63 -4.80 1.95
N SER A 46 -0.77 -5.45 3.10
CA SER A 46 0.34 -6.06 3.84
C SER A 46 1.49 -5.06 4.06
N LEU A 47 2.63 -5.27 3.42
CA LEU A 47 3.77 -4.38 3.46
C LEU A 47 3.44 -2.96 2.94
N GLY A 48 2.58 -2.84 1.92
CA GLY A 48 2.09 -1.55 1.44
C GLY A 48 1.29 -0.77 2.50
N SER A 49 0.60 -1.48 3.41
CA SER A 49 -0.10 -0.84 4.53
C SER A 49 0.89 -0.23 5.53
N VAL A 50 1.95 -0.98 5.85
CA VAL A 50 3.04 -0.49 6.71
C VAL A 50 3.73 0.71 6.08
N VAL A 51 4.01 0.66 4.78
CA VAL A 51 4.64 1.77 4.05
C VAL A 51 3.75 3.03 4.08
N HIS A 52 2.46 2.93 3.80
CA HIS A 52 1.56 4.10 3.88
C HIS A 52 1.44 4.67 5.30
N LEU A 53 1.48 3.82 6.33
CA LEU A 53 1.53 4.26 7.72
C LEU A 53 2.83 5.00 8.04
N LEU A 54 3.97 4.44 7.63
CA LEU A 54 5.28 5.08 7.81
C LEU A 54 5.33 6.44 7.11
N ILE A 55 4.88 6.53 5.87
CA ILE A 55 4.82 7.78 5.12
C ILE A 55 3.93 8.80 5.85
N GLY A 56 2.73 8.42 6.28
CA GLY A 56 1.82 9.31 6.99
C GLY A 56 2.34 9.75 8.37
N SER A 57 3.15 8.92 9.03
CA SER A 57 3.76 9.25 10.33
C SER A 57 4.99 10.14 10.21
N ARG A 58 5.78 9.98 9.14
CA ARG A 58 7.07 10.65 8.94
C ARG A 58 6.93 11.95 8.17
N TYR A 59 5.97 12.02 7.25
CA TYR A 59 5.74 13.16 6.39
C TYR A 59 4.35 13.74 6.66
N ALA A 60 4.26 15.08 6.76
CA ALA A 60 3.00 15.79 6.83
C ALA A 60 2.30 15.80 5.46
N VAL A 61 1.92 14.63 4.96
CA VAL A 61 1.29 14.44 3.64
C VAL A 61 -0.14 14.96 3.65
N GLN A 62 -0.49 15.79 2.66
CA GLN A 62 -1.89 16.17 2.42
C GLN A 62 -2.61 15.06 1.63
N ARG A 63 -3.01 14.00 2.33
CA ARG A 63 -3.90 12.96 1.80
C ARG A 63 -5.22 12.99 2.56
N CYS A 64 -6.32 12.73 1.86
CA CYS A 64 -7.65 12.66 2.47
C CYS A 64 -7.80 11.44 3.39
N GLY A 65 -6.96 10.42 3.22
CA GLY A 65 -6.90 9.25 4.09
C GLY A 65 -6.08 8.11 3.49
N ASN A 66 -5.97 7.00 4.22
CA ASN A 66 -5.35 5.76 3.75
C ASN A 66 -6.30 4.57 3.93
N VAL A 67 -6.32 3.66 2.96
CA VAL A 67 -6.98 2.35 3.01
C VAL A 67 -5.90 1.29 3.23
N LEU A 68 -5.88 0.71 4.43
CA LEU A 68 -4.90 -0.28 4.85
C LEU A 68 -5.55 -1.66 4.89
N MET A 69 -5.02 -2.60 4.10
CA MET A 69 -5.54 -3.96 4.03
C MET A 69 -4.54 -4.95 4.60
N ALA A 70 -5.03 -5.90 5.39
CA ALA A 70 -4.27 -7.00 5.98
C ALA A 70 -5.01 -8.33 5.74
N PHE A 71 -5.32 -8.63 4.48
CA PHE A 71 -5.96 -9.90 4.13
C PHE A 71 -4.89 -10.88 3.66
N ASN A 72 -4.63 -11.91 4.46
CA ASN A 72 -3.85 -13.04 3.97
C ASN A 72 -4.78 -13.89 3.11
N SER A 73 -4.61 -13.87 1.79
CA SER A 73 -5.28 -14.82 0.91
C SER A 73 -4.67 -16.21 1.14
N LYS A 74 -5.04 -16.89 2.23
CA LYS A 74 -4.98 -18.35 2.23
C LYS A 74 -5.90 -18.79 1.09
N VAL A 75 -5.31 -19.38 0.06
CA VAL A 75 -6.05 -20.00 -1.04
C VAL A 75 -7.05 -20.96 -0.41
N PHE A 76 -8.33 -20.90 -0.81
CA PHE A 76 -9.44 -21.73 -0.31
C PHE A 76 -9.14 -23.25 -0.26
N HIS A 77 -8.06 -23.71 -0.90
CA HIS A 77 -7.60 -25.09 -0.85
C HIS A 77 -6.96 -25.48 0.49
N GLN A 78 -6.22 -24.60 1.16
CA GLN A 78 -5.56 -24.94 2.44
C GLN A 78 -6.54 -25.09 3.62
N SER A 79 -7.71 -24.42 3.57
CA SER A 79 -8.74 -24.57 4.60
C SER A 79 -9.51 -25.89 4.52
N LEU A 80 -9.60 -26.51 3.33
CA LEU A 80 -10.27 -27.80 3.18
C LEU A 80 -9.38 -28.96 3.63
N ASP A 81 -8.07 -28.89 3.39
CA ASP A 81 -7.12 -29.92 3.83
C ASP A 81 -6.96 -29.98 5.36
N GLU A 82 -7.05 -28.84 6.06
CA GLU A 82 -7.03 -28.79 7.54
C GLU A 82 -8.33 -29.36 8.15
N ILE A 83 -9.49 -29.12 7.52
CA ILE A 83 -10.77 -29.72 7.95
C ILE A 83 -10.80 -31.23 7.69
N ALA A 84 -10.28 -31.67 6.52
CA ALA A 84 -10.21 -33.09 6.19
C ALA A 84 -9.30 -33.89 7.14
N LYS A 85 -8.20 -33.29 7.64
CA LYS A 85 -7.32 -33.92 8.63
C LYS A 85 -7.87 -33.92 10.06
N SER A 86 -8.82 -33.04 10.37
CA SER A 86 -9.45 -32.96 11.70
C SER A 86 -10.63 -33.94 11.87
N THR A 87 -11.07 -34.61 10.81
CA THR A 87 -12.23 -35.53 10.83
C THR A 87 -11.83 -36.99 10.63
N GLY A 88 -10.55 -37.32 10.87
CA GLY A 88 -9.99 -38.68 10.84
C GLY A 88 -9.83 -39.26 12.24
#